data_AF-A0A8T5R5L3-F1
#
_entry.id   AF-A0A8T5R5L3-F1
#
_cell.length_a   1.000
_cell.length_b   1.000
_cell.length_c   1.000
_cell.angle_alpha   90.00
_cell.angle_beta   90.00
_cell.angle_gamma   90.00
#
_symmetry.space_group_name_H-M   'P 1'
#
loop_
_entity.id
_entity.type
_entity.pdbx_description
1 polymer ?
#
loop_
_entity_poly.entity_id
_entity_poly.type
_entity_poly.pdbx_seq_one_letter_code
_entity_poly.pdbx_strand_id
1 'polypeptide(L)'
;MTGTYVVFSTGGSRYALPVETVRKVVPLGPITPVPGTSQRVAGAVNHEGMVLPVIDLAVALGGTRGTPEEPWVIVLDSAPDPAGLLVEAVEDVLTGDEDPEDAREMLRGRLLPPTQDGREAARRHDEEAERLRSTLEESARIMGLSPLASGPVDHGEETLDGAQAVWLLDLERLLRGKSA
;
A
#
# COMPACT_ATOMS: atom_id res chain seq x y z
N MET A 1 10.26 -17.89 4.31
CA MET A 1 10.80 -16.66 3.69
C MET A 1 10.97 -15.68 4.83
N THR A 2 12.21 -15.38 5.21
CA THR A 2 12.57 -14.26 6.08
C THR A 2 12.09 -12.97 5.39
N GLY A 3 11.21 -12.21 6.03
CA GLY A 3 10.58 -11.04 5.42
C GLY A 3 10.95 -9.76 6.16
N THR A 4 11.33 -8.71 5.43
CA THR A 4 11.49 -7.37 5.99
C THR A 4 10.35 -6.49 5.52
N TYR A 5 9.76 -5.71 6.42
CA TYR A 5 8.55 -4.93 6.18
C TYR A 5 8.72 -3.50 6.64
N VAL A 6 8.28 -2.55 5.83
CA VAL A 6 8.13 -1.13 6.21
C VAL A 6 6.75 -0.96 6.84
N VAL A 7 6.73 -0.48 8.09
CA VAL A 7 5.51 -0.18 8.85
C VAL A 7 5.22 1.31 8.80
N PHE A 8 3.97 1.67 8.51
CA PHE A 8 3.54 3.07 8.41
C PHE A 8 2.08 3.23 8.84
N SER A 9 1.68 4.46 9.11
CA SER A 9 0.30 4.83 9.43
C SER A 9 -0.28 5.78 8.39
N THR A 10 -1.57 5.61 8.12
CA THR A 10 -2.35 6.55 7.32
C THR A 10 -3.84 6.36 7.62
N GLY A 11 -4.61 7.46 7.63
CA GLY A 11 -6.07 7.37 7.80
C GLY A 11 -6.51 6.75 9.13
N GLY A 12 -5.69 6.85 10.18
CA GLY A 12 -5.96 6.27 11.50
C GLY A 12 -5.70 4.76 11.62
N SER A 13 -5.16 4.13 10.58
CA SER A 13 -4.79 2.71 10.58
C SER A 13 -3.29 2.54 10.35
N ARG A 14 -2.74 1.43 10.82
CA ARG A 14 -1.34 1.03 10.61
C ARG A 14 -1.28 -0.10 9.60
N TYR A 15 -0.32 -0.02 8.70
CA TYR A 15 -0.11 -0.97 7.62
C TYR A 15 1.36 -1.38 7.56
N ALA A 16 1.61 -2.48 6.86
CA ALA A 16 2.97 -2.90 6.50
C ALA A 16 3.08 -3.29 5.03
N LEU A 17 4.25 -3.03 4.45
CA LEU A 17 4.62 -3.43 3.10
C LEU A 17 5.94 -4.17 3.07
N PRO A 18 6.08 -5.24 2.28
CA PRO A 18 7.36 -5.91 2.12
C PRO A 18 8.39 -4.94 1.53
N VAL A 19 9.60 -4.95 2.07
CA VAL A 19 10.67 -4.02 1.66
C VAL A 19 11.04 -4.21 0.20
N GLU A 20 10.89 -5.42 -0.35
CA GLU A 20 11.11 -5.73 -1.76
C GLU A 20 10.16 -4.97 -2.70
N THR A 21 9.00 -4.52 -2.21
CA THR A 21 8.06 -3.69 -2.99
C THR A 21 8.36 -2.20 -2.86
N VAL A 22 9.27 -1.81 -1.97
CA VAL A 22 9.58 -0.42 -1.65
C VAL A 22 10.93 -0.06 -2.26
N ARG A 23 10.90 0.79 -3.30
CA ARG A 23 12.12 1.36 -3.86
C ARG A 23 12.78 2.33 -2.87
N LYS A 24 11.98 3.14 -2.18
CA LYS A 24 12.41 3.97 -1.03
C LYS A 24 11.28 4.73 -0.37
N VAL A 25 11.59 5.28 0.79
CA VAL A 25 10.74 6.19 1.57
C VAL A 25 11.39 7.57 1.55
N VAL A 26 10.63 8.60 1.17
CA VAL A 26 11.11 10.00 1.12
C VAL A 26 10.08 10.95 1.76
N PRO A 27 10.51 12.06 2.37
CA PRO A 27 9.58 13.11 2.80
C PRO A 27 8.79 13.64 1.60
N LEU A 28 7.56 14.09 1.84
CA LEU A 28 6.76 14.68 0.78
C LEU A 28 7.41 15.98 0.28
N GLY A 29 7.79 15.98 -0.99
CA GLY A 29 8.23 17.18 -1.71
C GLY A 29 7.08 17.93 -2.41
N PRO A 30 7.42 18.93 -3.25
CA PRO A 30 6.42 19.62 -4.06
C PRO A 30 5.64 18.66 -4.96
N ILE A 31 4.31 18.70 -4.87
CA ILE A 31 3.40 17.93 -5.73
C ILE A 31 2.94 18.80 -6.89
N THR A 32 3.00 18.26 -8.11
CA THR A 32 2.38 18.85 -9.30
C THR A 32 0.95 18.31 -9.45
N PRO A 33 -0.09 19.15 -9.48
CA PRO A 33 -1.46 18.68 -9.70
C PRO A 33 -1.60 17.98 -11.05
N VAL A 34 -2.33 16.86 -11.08
CA VAL A 34 -2.66 16.15 -12.33
C VAL A 34 -4.12 16.43 -12.67
N PRO A 35 -4.42 17.12 -13.79
CA PRO A 35 -5.80 17.41 -14.16
C PRO A 35 -6.61 16.14 -14.47
N GLY A 36 -7.87 16.12 -14.04
CA GLY A 36 -8.80 15.03 -14.38
C GLY A 36 -8.67 13.76 -13.53
N THR A 37 -7.83 13.76 -12.48
CA THR A 37 -7.72 12.63 -11.55
C THR A 37 -8.73 12.72 -10.41
N SER A 38 -9.16 11.58 -9.88
CA SER A 38 -9.91 11.52 -8.63
C SER A 38 -9.13 12.12 -7.43
N GLN A 39 -9.85 12.45 -6.35
CA GLN A 39 -9.23 13.00 -5.11
C GLN A 39 -8.23 12.03 -4.44
N ARG A 40 -8.27 10.75 -4.83
CA ARG A 40 -7.35 9.71 -4.38
C ARG A 40 -5.94 9.93 -4.94
N VAL A 41 -5.80 10.67 -6.04
CA VAL A 41 -4.50 11.06 -6.58
C VAL A 41 -4.13 12.43 -5.98
N ALA A 42 -3.07 12.46 -5.18
CA ALA A 42 -2.55 13.71 -4.62
C ALA A 42 -1.93 14.59 -5.71
N GLY A 43 -1.34 13.97 -6.73
CA GLY A 43 -0.79 14.60 -7.93
C GLY A 43 0.36 13.77 -8.47
N ALA A 44 1.41 14.43 -8.95
CA ALA A 44 2.62 13.80 -9.45
C ALA A 44 3.87 14.42 -8.83
N VAL A 45 4.91 13.61 -8.65
CA VAL A 45 6.24 14.06 -8.21
C VAL A 45 7.28 13.70 -9.25
N ASN A 46 8.26 14.57 -9.44
CA ASN A 46 9.46 14.24 -10.20
C ASN A 46 10.48 13.63 -9.25
N HIS A 47 10.95 12.46 -9.62
CA HIS A 47 11.70 11.62 -8.76
C HIS A 47 12.80 10.91 -9.56
N GLU A 48 14.05 11.32 -9.35
CA GLU A 48 15.22 10.84 -10.12
C GLU A 48 15.03 10.98 -11.65
N GLY A 49 14.34 12.03 -12.10
CA GLY A 49 14.07 12.29 -13.51
C GLY A 49 12.86 11.55 -14.08
N MET A 50 12.18 10.73 -13.26
CA MET A 50 10.95 10.04 -13.61
C MET A 50 9.75 10.72 -12.94
N VAL A 51 8.69 10.96 -13.70
CA VAL A 51 7.43 11.51 -13.16
C VAL A 51 6.57 10.35 -12.68
N LEU A 52 6.21 10.36 -11.40
CA LEU A 52 5.45 9.31 -10.73
C LEU A 52 4.11 9.86 -10.23
N PRO A 53 2.98 9.14 -10.40
CA PRO A 53 1.76 9.47 -9.70
C PRO A 53 1.96 9.28 -8.19
N VAL A 54 1.39 10.18 -7.39
CA VAL A 54 1.32 10.05 -5.93
C VAL A 54 -0.13 9.85 -5.54
N ILE A 55 -0.41 8.71 -4.93
CA ILE A 55 -1.73 8.32 -4.43
C ILE A 55 -1.81 8.69 -2.95
N ASP A 56 -2.83 9.43 -2.59
CA ASP A 56 -3.23 9.62 -1.20
C ASP A 56 -3.81 8.32 -0.66
N LEU A 57 -3.02 7.60 0.14
CA LEU A 57 -3.40 6.28 0.59
C LEU A 57 -4.59 6.34 1.56
N ALA A 58 -4.69 7.37 2.41
CA ALA A 58 -5.84 7.50 3.32
C ALA A 58 -7.16 7.63 2.52
N VAL A 59 -7.16 8.48 1.48
CA VAL A 59 -8.35 8.69 0.62
C VAL A 59 -8.61 7.48 -0.28
N ALA A 60 -7.56 6.83 -0.80
CA ALA A 60 -7.70 5.64 -1.63
C ALA A 60 -8.36 4.49 -0.86
N LEU A 61 -8.05 4.33 0.43
CA LEU A 61 -8.62 3.30 1.31
C LEU A 61 -10.02 3.69 1.86
N GLY A 62 -10.60 4.80 1.39
CA GLY A 62 -11.93 5.26 1.79
C GLY A 62 -11.97 6.06 3.09
N GLY A 63 -10.81 6.39 3.65
CA GLY A 63 -10.67 7.33 4.76
C GLY A 63 -10.68 8.79 4.28
N THR A 64 -10.37 9.69 5.20
CA THR A 64 -10.22 11.12 4.93
C THR A 64 -8.74 11.49 4.94
N ARG A 65 -8.35 12.41 4.04
CA ARG A 65 -7.02 13.01 4.03
C ARG A 65 -6.72 13.63 5.40
N GLY A 66 -5.67 13.14 6.06
CA GLY A 66 -5.11 13.78 7.24
C GLY A 66 -4.37 15.08 6.91
N THR A 67 -3.93 15.77 7.95
CA THR A 67 -3.04 16.94 7.84
C THR A 67 -1.76 16.71 8.64
N PRO A 68 -0.98 15.67 8.30
CA PRO A 68 0.28 15.41 8.99
C PRO A 68 1.23 16.60 8.79
N GLU A 69 2.02 16.92 9.82
CA GLU A 69 3.04 17.98 9.73
C GLU A 69 4.15 17.60 8.75
N GLU A 70 4.53 16.32 8.72
CA GLU A 70 5.61 15.79 7.86
C GLU A 70 5.16 14.47 7.18
N PRO A 71 4.33 14.55 6.12
CA PRO A 71 3.93 13.36 5.37
C PRO A 71 5.10 12.74 4.61
N TRP A 72 4.97 11.45 4.32
CA TRP A 72 5.96 10.66 3.59
C TRP A 72 5.39 10.10 2.29
N VAL A 73 6.27 9.84 1.32
CA VAL A 73 5.96 9.11 0.09
C VAL A 73 6.76 7.82 0.09
N ILE A 74 6.05 6.69 0.07
CA ILE A 74 6.62 5.37 -0.17
C ILE A 74 6.61 5.15 -1.68
N VAL A 75 7.79 5.17 -2.29
CA VAL A 75 7.97 4.90 -3.72
C VAL A 75 7.98 3.39 -3.92
N LEU A 76 6.99 2.88 -4.65
CA LEU A 76 6.86 1.46 -4.96
C LEU A 76 7.75 1.05 -6.13
N ASP A 77 8.32 -0.15 -6.03
CA ASP A 77 9.04 -0.80 -7.12
C ASP A 77 8.08 -1.69 -7.95
N SER A 78 7.13 -1.03 -8.62
CA SER A 78 6.05 -1.67 -9.37
C SER A 78 6.30 -1.65 -10.87
N ALA A 79 7.46 -2.14 -11.33
CA ALA A 79 7.77 -2.17 -12.76
C ALA A 79 6.62 -2.83 -13.57
N PRO A 80 6.19 -2.25 -14.71
CA PRO A 80 6.82 -1.13 -15.42
C PRO A 80 6.48 0.29 -14.92
N ASP A 81 5.48 0.47 -14.06
CA ASP A 81 4.93 1.79 -13.72
C ASP A 81 5.02 2.08 -12.21
N PRO A 82 6.13 2.69 -11.75
CA PRO A 82 6.29 3.04 -10.35
C PRO A 82 5.28 4.12 -9.90
N ALA A 83 4.82 3.99 -8.67
CA ALA A 83 3.89 4.93 -8.04
C ALA A 83 4.38 5.28 -6.63
N GLY A 84 4.00 6.48 -6.16
CA GLY A 84 4.19 6.89 -4.77
C GLY A 84 2.93 6.72 -3.95
N LEU A 85 3.04 6.20 -2.74
CA LEU A 85 1.98 6.20 -1.74
C LEU A 85 2.25 7.31 -0.72
N LEU A 86 1.38 8.31 -0.69
CA LEU A 86 1.36 9.34 0.35
C LEU A 86 0.79 8.74 1.64
N VAL A 87 1.59 8.75 2.70
CA VAL A 87 1.27 8.24 4.03
C VAL A 87 1.54 9.31 5.09
N GLU A 88 0.91 9.18 6.25
CA GLU A 88 1.01 10.17 7.32
C GLU A 88 2.32 10.04 8.09
N ALA A 89 2.77 8.83 8.38
CA ALA A 89 4.05 8.57 9.04
C ALA A 89 4.62 7.21 8.66
N VAL A 90 5.94 7.11 8.55
CA VAL A 90 6.66 5.83 8.53
C VAL A 90 7.20 5.58 9.93
N GLU A 91 6.85 4.43 10.49
CA GLU A 91 7.03 4.14 11.91
C GLU A 91 8.25 3.27 12.20
N ASP A 92 8.41 2.16 11.47
CA ASP A 92 9.46 1.18 11.75
C ASP A 92 9.77 0.28 10.54
N VAL A 93 10.87 -0.46 10.62
CA VAL A 93 11.20 -1.56 9.71
C VAL A 93 11.28 -2.85 10.52
N LEU A 94 10.37 -3.78 10.23
CA LEU A 94 10.30 -5.08 10.90
C LEU A 94 11.03 -6.13 10.08
N THR A 95 11.97 -6.82 10.69
CA THR A 95 12.60 -8.01 10.11
C THR A 95 12.19 -9.20 10.95
N GLY A 96 11.46 -10.15 10.35
CA GLY A 96 11.26 -11.45 10.98
C GLY A 96 12.53 -12.28 10.84
N ASP A 97 12.91 -13.02 11.87
CA ASP A 97 13.90 -14.09 11.74
C ASP A 97 13.34 -15.19 10.82
N GLU A 98 14.12 -16.23 10.50
CA GLU A 98 13.88 -17.17 9.37
C GLU A 98 12.48 -17.85 9.33
N ASP A 99 11.66 -17.71 10.38
CA ASP A 99 10.28 -18.15 10.47
C ASP A 99 9.25 -17.07 10.00
N PRO A 100 8.48 -17.33 8.93
CA PRO A 100 7.42 -16.44 8.48
C PRO A 100 6.25 -16.31 9.47
N GLU A 101 6.06 -17.25 10.39
CA GLU A 101 5.02 -17.19 11.42
C GLU A 101 5.37 -16.14 12.49
N ASP A 102 6.66 -16.05 12.87
CA ASP A 102 7.17 -15.04 13.80
C ASP A 102 7.03 -13.62 13.24
N ALA A 103 7.38 -13.41 11.96
CA ALA A 103 7.20 -12.13 11.29
C ALA A 103 5.72 -11.70 11.31
N ARG A 104 4.82 -12.64 11.00
CA ARG A 104 3.37 -12.42 11.03
C ARG A 104 2.89 -12.10 12.43
N GLU A 105 3.35 -12.81 13.46
CA GLU A 105 2.98 -12.55 14.85
C GLU A 105 3.44 -11.17 15.33
N MET A 106 4.67 -10.76 15.00
CA MET A 106 5.18 -9.41 15.30
C MET A 106 4.33 -8.33 14.62
N LEU A 107 3.96 -8.55 13.36
CA LEU A 107 3.08 -7.66 12.63
C LEU A 107 1.65 -7.65 13.23
N ARG A 108 1.12 -8.79 13.72
CA ARG A 108 -0.20 -8.83 14.40
C ARG A 108 -0.23 -7.91 15.61
N GLY A 109 0.74 -8.03 16.50
CA GLY A 109 0.78 -7.24 17.74
C GLY A 109 0.92 -5.74 17.53
N ARG A 110 1.45 -5.32 16.37
CA ARG A 110 1.64 -3.90 16.02
C ARG A 110 0.56 -3.34 15.12
N LEU A 111 0.00 -4.11 14.18
CA LEU A 111 -0.89 -3.57 13.14
C LEU A 111 -2.37 -3.65 13.50
N LEU A 112 -2.78 -4.54 14.40
CA LEU A 112 -4.19 -4.72 14.74
C LEU A 112 -4.60 -3.84 15.94
N PRO A 113 -5.57 -2.91 15.80
CA PRO A 113 -6.33 -2.49 16.97
C PRO A 113 -7.07 -3.72 17.53
N PRO A 114 -7.22 -3.86 18.86
CA PRO A 114 -7.97 -4.96 19.44
C PRO A 114 -9.47 -4.76 19.14
N THR A 115 -9.94 -5.24 17.98
CA THR A 115 -11.36 -5.27 17.61
C THR A 115 -11.84 -6.72 17.49
N GLN A 116 -13.13 -6.95 17.78
CA GLN A 116 -13.67 -8.26 18.14
C GLN A 116 -14.23 -9.11 16.99
N ASP A 117 -13.99 -8.78 15.72
CA ASP A 117 -14.44 -9.63 14.58
C ASP A 117 -13.44 -9.59 13.41
N GLY A 118 -12.63 -10.64 13.26
CA GLY A 118 -11.63 -10.71 12.19
C GLY A 118 -12.21 -11.04 10.80
N ARG A 119 -13.49 -11.45 10.68
CA ARG A 119 -14.13 -11.58 9.35
C ARG A 119 -14.45 -10.22 8.74
N GLU A 120 -14.91 -9.27 9.56
CA GLU A 120 -15.16 -7.90 9.11
C GLU A 120 -13.86 -7.19 8.74
N ALA A 121 -12.79 -7.43 9.50
CA ALA A 121 -11.45 -6.94 9.18
C ALA A 121 -10.95 -7.47 7.83
N ALA A 122 -11.11 -8.78 7.57
CA ALA A 122 -10.73 -9.38 6.29
C ALA A 122 -11.52 -8.81 5.09
N ARG A 123 -12.86 -8.66 5.20
CA ARG A 123 -13.67 -8.06 4.12
C ARG A 123 -13.24 -6.63 3.83
N ARG A 124 -12.99 -5.83 4.87
CA ARG A 124 -12.56 -4.45 4.72
C ARG A 124 -11.21 -4.37 3.98
N HIS A 125 -10.31 -5.28 4.27
CA HIS A 125 -9.00 -5.37 3.63
C HIS A 125 -9.10 -5.64 2.12
N ASP A 126 -9.91 -6.62 1.72
CA ASP A 126 -10.15 -6.92 0.29
C ASP A 126 -10.72 -5.71 -0.46
N GLU A 127 -11.67 -4.98 0.15
CA GLU A 127 -12.24 -3.77 -0.44
C GLU A 127 -11.22 -2.62 -0.54
N GLU A 128 -10.39 -2.45 0.49
CA GLU A 128 -9.32 -1.44 0.54
C GLU A 128 -8.27 -1.69 -0.56
N ALA A 129 -7.87 -2.96 -0.73
CA ALA A 129 -6.95 -3.40 -1.77
C ALA A 129 -7.48 -3.08 -3.17
N GLU A 130 -8.73 -3.44 -3.48
CA GLU A 130 -9.35 -3.18 -4.79
C GLU A 130 -9.45 -1.68 -5.09
N ARG A 131 -9.78 -0.84 -4.09
CA ARG A 131 -9.81 0.62 -4.28
C ARG A 131 -8.44 1.19 -4.61
N LEU A 132 -7.38 0.72 -3.93
CA LEU A 132 -6.02 1.15 -4.21
C LEU A 132 -5.61 0.77 -5.63
N ARG A 133 -5.92 -0.47 -6.06
CA ARG A 133 -5.65 -0.93 -7.43
C ARG A 133 -6.36 -0.07 -8.47
N SER A 134 -7.67 0.13 -8.31
CA SER A 134 -8.47 0.94 -9.22
C SER A 134 -7.90 2.36 -9.35
N THR A 135 -7.36 2.91 -8.26
CA THR A 135 -6.71 4.23 -8.23
C THR A 135 -5.38 4.24 -8.98
N LEU A 136 -4.55 3.21 -8.79
CA LEU A 136 -3.29 3.04 -9.54
C LEU A 136 -3.58 2.96 -11.04
N GLU A 137 -4.53 2.13 -11.46
CA GLU A 137 -4.93 1.96 -12.87
C GLU A 137 -5.54 3.25 -13.48
N GLU A 138 -6.35 3.98 -12.71
CA GLU A 138 -6.86 5.30 -13.10
C GLU A 138 -5.71 6.29 -13.35
N SER A 139 -4.79 6.40 -12.39
CA SER A 139 -3.68 7.34 -12.45
C SER A 139 -2.73 7.04 -13.62
N ALA A 140 -2.42 5.76 -13.85
CA ALA A 140 -1.57 5.34 -14.94
C ALA A 140 -2.16 5.70 -16.31
N ARG A 141 -3.46 5.44 -16.52
CA ARG A 141 -4.17 5.81 -17.76
C ARG A 141 -4.15 7.31 -18.04
N ILE A 142 -4.36 8.13 -17.01
CA ILE A 142 -4.40 9.60 -17.16
C ILE A 142 -3.01 10.16 -17.50
N MET A 143 -1.96 9.59 -16.92
CA MET A 143 -0.58 10.05 -17.10
C MET A 143 0.12 9.43 -18.34
N GLY A 144 -0.57 8.55 -19.09
CA GLY A 144 0.00 7.86 -20.24
C GLY A 144 1.06 6.81 -19.87
N LEU A 145 1.00 6.30 -18.64
CA LEU A 145 1.81 5.20 -18.15
C LEU A 145 1.19 3.85 -18.58
N SER A 146 1.98 2.78 -18.57
CA SER A 146 1.41 1.46 -18.83
C SER A 146 0.50 1.05 -17.65
N PRO A 147 -0.51 0.21 -17.87
CA PRO A 147 -1.26 -0.36 -16.75
C PRO A 147 -0.34 -1.29 -15.97
N LEU A 148 -0.33 -1.18 -14.63
CA LEU A 148 0.24 -2.21 -13.76
C LEU A 148 -0.28 -3.57 -14.22
N ALA A 149 0.63 -4.52 -14.46
CA ALA A 149 0.31 -5.80 -15.08
C ALA A 149 -0.93 -6.43 -14.42
N SER A 150 -2.00 -6.58 -15.20
CA SER A 150 -3.31 -6.97 -14.69
C SER A 150 -3.40 -8.49 -14.56
N GLY A 151 -2.99 -9.03 -13.42
CA GLY A 151 -3.32 -10.40 -13.03
C GLY A 151 -4.68 -10.44 -12.33
N PRO A 152 -5.48 -11.51 -12.49
CA PRO A 152 -6.61 -11.76 -11.58
C PRO A 152 -6.07 -11.89 -10.16
N VAL A 153 -6.70 -11.20 -9.21
CA VAL A 153 -6.47 -11.45 -7.78
C VAL A 153 -6.96 -12.87 -7.54
N ASP A 154 -6.04 -13.79 -7.26
CA ASP A 154 -6.42 -15.13 -6.83
C ASP A 154 -7.09 -14.97 -5.46
N HIS A 155 -8.41 -15.08 -5.40
CA HIS A 155 -9.14 -15.28 -4.16
C HIS A 155 -8.90 -16.73 -3.72
N GLY A 156 -7.66 -17.05 -3.35
CA GLY A 156 -7.39 -18.33 -2.73
C GLY A 156 -8.32 -18.47 -1.53
N GLU A 157 -9.23 -19.45 -1.59
CA GLU A 157 -10.07 -19.93 -0.48
C GLU A 157 -9.20 -20.54 0.64
N GLU A 158 -8.08 -19.92 1.00
CA GLU A 158 -7.56 -20.08 2.35
C GLU A 158 -8.55 -19.37 3.24
N THR A 159 -9.44 -20.16 3.82
CA THR A 159 -10.17 -19.85 5.03
C THR A 159 -9.16 -19.35 6.06
N LEU A 160 -8.87 -18.05 6.04
CA LEU A 160 -8.22 -17.37 7.13
C LEU A 160 -9.24 -17.45 8.26
N ASP A 161 -8.97 -18.36 9.19
CA ASP A 161 -9.69 -18.44 10.45
C ASP A 161 -9.79 -17.02 11.01
N GLY A 162 -11.00 -16.64 11.40
CA GLY A 162 -11.50 -15.26 11.49
C GLY A 162 -10.87 -14.39 12.58
N ALA A 163 -9.59 -14.58 12.88
CA ALA A 163 -8.78 -13.87 13.86
C ALA A 163 -7.37 -13.50 13.30
N GLN A 164 -7.07 -13.80 12.03
CA GLN A 164 -5.68 -13.86 11.54
C GLN A 164 -5.19 -12.75 10.60
N ALA A 165 -6.01 -11.74 10.27
CA ALA A 165 -5.64 -10.67 9.34
C ALA A 165 -4.60 -9.71 9.94
N VAL A 166 -3.32 -10.02 9.75
CA VAL A 166 -2.26 -9.00 9.78
C VAL A 166 -2.57 -8.00 8.68
N TRP A 167 -2.64 -6.70 8.98
CA TRP A 167 -2.80 -5.63 7.96
C TRP A 167 -1.53 -5.44 7.13
N LEU A 168 -1.05 -6.52 6.52
CA LEU A 168 -0.18 -6.40 5.35
C LEU A 168 -1.07 -5.83 4.27
N LEU A 169 -0.83 -4.61 3.80
CA LEU A 169 -1.28 -4.28 2.45
C LEU A 169 -0.57 -5.32 1.59
N ASP A 170 -1.32 -6.31 1.09
CA ASP A 170 -0.77 -7.35 0.24
C ASP A 170 -0.54 -6.74 -1.14
N LEU A 171 0.35 -5.75 -1.18
CA LEU A 171 0.79 -5.11 -2.40
C LEU A 171 1.44 -6.13 -3.31
N GLU A 172 1.97 -7.25 -2.79
CA GLU A 172 2.38 -8.35 -3.66
C GLU A 172 1.19 -8.93 -4.44
N ARG A 173 0.02 -9.17 -3.83
CA ARG A 173 -1.18 -9.59 -4.57
C ARG A 173 -1.75 -8.50 -5.48
N LEU A 174 -1.63 -7.23 -5.09
CA LEU A 174 -2.12 -6.09 -5.90
C LEU A 174 -1.21 -5.77 -7.09
N LEU A 175 0.10 -5.92 -6.94
CA LEU A 175 1.13 -5.57 -7.93
C LEU A 175 1.59 -6.78 -8.76
N ARG A 176 1.35 -8.03 -8.32
CA ARG A 176 1.57 -9.22 -9.17
C ARG A 176 0.49 -9.31 -10.25
N GLY A 177 0.75 -8.69 -11.39
CA GLY A 177 0.42 -9.31 -12.66
C GLY A 177 1.35 -10.49 -12.87
N LYS A 178 0.81 -11.71 -12.91
CA LYS A 178 1.51 -12.98 -13.12
C LYS A 178 2.83 -12.84 -13.89
N SER A 179 3.96 -13.07 -13.22
CA SER A 179 5.13 -13.66 -13.87
C SER A 179 5.08 -15.16 -13.58
N ALA A 180 4.27 -15.85 -14.36
CA ALA A 180 4.36 -17.27 -14.68
C ALA A 180 3.50 -17.53 -15.93
#